data_AF-E4XA35-F1
#
_entry.id   AF-E4XA35-F1
#
_cell.length_a   1.000
_cell.length_b   1.000
_cell.length_c   1.000
_cell.angle_alpha   90.00
_cell.angle_beta   90.00
_cell.angle_gamma   90.00
#
_symmetry.space_group_name_H-M   'P 1'
#
loop_
_entity.id
_entity.type
_entity.pdbx_description
1 polymer ?
#
loop_
_entity_poly.entity_id
_entity_poly.type
_entity_poly.pdbx_seq_one_letter_code
_entity_poly.pdbx_strand_id
1 'polypeptide(L)'
;MKVTSLAAEDAPIYGHLDLLTLKKRAFVCLHTFVKDTSIREQFVGAYDDVSDLVQDFQEFVSPNDSPICQRDALGVIAELINIPAVLAEVKSKTELHEDLKRLVHSPSEGVATYSAYILYQINADNEETEEVDLNSSFSSRSQFEQSSVNYNNKDDLKQIVPPRSESRV
;
A
#
# COMPACT_ATOMS: atom_id res chain seq x y z
N MET A 1 -18.47 1.82 -54.10
CA MET A 1 -18.33 1.92 -52.64
C MET A 1 -18.82 0.62 -52.02
N LYS A 2 -17.95 -0.14 -51.34
CA LYS A 2 -18.32 -1.33 -50.58
C LYS A 2 -18.61 -0.87 -49.15
N VAL A 3 -19.85 -1.03 -48.70
CA VAL A 3 -20.24 -0.77 -47.30
C VAL A 3 -19.94 -2.05 -46.53
N THR A 4 -18.84 -2.07 -45.78
CA THR A 4 -18.61 -3.12 -44.78
C THR A 4 -19.43 -2.78 -43.55
N SER A 5 -20.61 -3.40 -43.44
CA SER A 5 -21.35 -3.48 -42.19
C SER A 5 -20.48 -4.26 -41.20
N LEU A 6 -19.94 -3.57 -40.19
CA LEU A 6 -19.54 -4.20 -38.93
C LEU A 6 -20.82 -4.42 -38.13
N ALA A 7 -21.59 -5.45 -38.50
CA ALA A 7 -22.41 -6.12 -37.52
C ALA A 7 -21.48 -7.12 -36.83
N ALA A 8 -20.76 -6.66 -35.81
CA ALA A 8 -20.32 -7.58 -34.77
C ALA A 8 -21.62 -8.09 -34.14
N GLU A 9 -21.97 -9.33 -34.47
CA GLU A 9 -23.14 -9.98 -33.91
C GLU A 9 -23.10 -9.83 -32.39
N ASP A 10 -24.15 -9.23 -31.84
CA ASP A 10 -24.48 -9.22 -30.42
C ASP A 10 -24.71 -10.68 -29.99
N ALA A 11 -23.62 -11.44 -29.87
CA ALA A 11 -23.62 -12.64 -29.09
C ALA A 11 -23.87 -12.18 -27.65
N PRO A 12 -25.05 -12.48 -27.06
CA PRO A 12 -25.30 -12.11 -25.68
C PRO A 12 -24.20 -12.76 -24.85
N ILE A 13 -23.51 -11.96 -24.02
CA ILE A 13 -22.57 -12.46 -23.03
C ILE A 13 -23.39 -13.19 -21.97
N TYR A 14 -23.88 -14.39 -22.31
CA TYR A 14 -24.47 -15.34 -21.38
C TYR A 14 -23.33 -16.09 -20.69
N GLY A 15 -22.67 -15.37 -19.80
CA GLY A 15 -22.03 -15.89 -18.62
C GLY A 15 -22.38 -14.88 -17.54
N HIS A 16 -22.91 -15.32 -16.40
CA HIS A 16 -23.14 -14.43 -15.26
C HIS A 16 -21.84 -13.67 -14.99
N LEU A 17 -21.76 -12.41 -15.44
CA LEU A 17 -20.59 -11.58 -15.21
C LEU A 17 -20.63 -11.26 -13.72
N ASP A 18 -19.82 -11.97 -12.96
CA ASP A 18 -19.68 -11.70 -11.54
C ASP A 18 -19.10 -10.29 -11.39
N LEU A 19 -19.95 -9.36 -10.92
CA LEU A 19 -19.59 -7.97 -10.72
C LEU A 19 -18.39 -7.85 -9.77
N LEU A 20 -18.24 -8.77 -8.82
CA LEU A 20 -17.09 -8.81 -7.93
C LEU A 20 -15.80 -9.11 -8.70
N THR A 21 -15.82 -10.13 -9.56
CA THR A 21 -14.69 -10.46 -10.46
C THR A 21 -14.38 -9.32 -11.43
N LEU A 22 -15.38 -8.61 -11.94
CA LEU A 22 -15.17 -7.43 -12.80
C LEU A 22 -14.49 -6.29 -12.03
N LYS A 23 -15.00 -5.94 -10.85
CA LYS A 23 -14.40 -4.92 -9.96
C LYS A 23 -12.94 -5.24 -9.67
N LYS A 24 -12.65 -6.49 -9.26
CA LYS A 24 -11.30 -6.97 -8.96
C LYS A 24 -10.31 -6.77 -10.12
N ARG A 25 -10.74 -7.04 -11.37
CA ARG A 25 -9.90 -6.80 -12.56
C ARG A 25 -9.76 -5.32 -12.90
N ALA A 26 -10.79 -4.51 -12.68
CA ALA A 26 -10.74 -3.07 -12.89
C ALA A 26 -9.70 -2.40 -11.98
N PHE A 27 -9.53 -2.86 -10.74
CA PHE A 27 -8.54 -2.31 -9.81
C PHE A 27 -7.10 -2.46 -10.28
N VAL A 28 -6.76 -3.58 -10.92
CA VAL A 28 -5.42 -3.79 -11.51
C VAL A 28 -5.10 -2.68 -12.52
N CYS A 29 -6.09 -2.34 -13.36
CA CYS A 29 -5.96 -1.28 -14.34
C CYS A 29 -5.89 0.09 -13.65
N LEU A 30 -6.77 0.35 -12.69
CA LEU A 30 -6.82 1.61 -11.95
C LEU A 30 -5.50 1.90 -11.23
N HIS A 31 -4.93 0.93 -10.52
CA HIS A 31 -3.62 1.06 -9.87
C HIS A 31 -2.52 1.48 -10.86
N THR A 32 -2.57 0.98 -12.09
CA THR A 32 -1.60 1.37 -13.13
C THR A 32 -1.85 2.80 -13.62
N PHE A 33 -3.11 3.20 -13.80
CA PHE A 33 -3.46 4.53 -14.30
C PHE A 33 -3.19 5.66 -13.29
N VAL A 34 -3.49 5.45 -12.01
CA VAL A 34 -3.34 6.49 -10.97
C VAL A 34 -1.88 6.82 -10.61
N LYS A 35 -0.92 6.05 -11.14
CA LYS A 35 0.50 6.39 -11.09
C LYS A 35 0.83 7.65 -11.89
N ASP A 36 0.04 7.94 -12.93
CA ASP A 36 0.13 9.21 -13.63
C ASP A 36 -0.54 10.31 -12.79
N THR A 37 0.22 11.33 -12.43
CA THR A 37 -0.27 12.45 -11.60
C THR A 37 -1.42 13.22 -12.26
N SER A 38 -1.43 13.31 -13.60
CA SER A 38 -2.50 14.00 -14.34
C SER A 38 -3.83 13.24 -14.28
N ILE A 39 -3.79 11.92 -14.17
CA ILE A 39 -4.97 11.06 -14.05
C ILE A 39 -5.44 11.02 -12.59
N ARG A 40 -4.52 11.09 -11.63
CA ARG A 40 -4.79 10.97 -10.20
C ARG A 40 -5.84 11.98 -9.70
N GLU A 41 -5.64 13.25 -10.00
CA GLU A 41 -6.55 14.32 -9.58
C GLU A 41 -7.92 14.20 -10.27
N GLN A 42 -7.94 13.86 -11.56
CA GLN A 42 -9.18 13.61 -12.31
C GLN A 42 -9.95 12.42 -11.75
N PHE A 43 -9.24 11.36 -11.33
CA PHE A 43 -9.84 10.18 -10.75
C PHE A 43 -10.51 10.49 -9.41
N VAL A 44 -9.83 11.21 -8.51
CA VAL A 44 -10.43 11.64 -7.24
C VAL A 44 -11.59 12.61 -7.49
N GLY A 45 -11.44 13.54 -8.44
CA GLY A 45 -12.51 14.49 -8.81
C GLY A 45 -13.71 13.85 -9.53
N ALA A 46 -13.64 12.58 -9.91
CA ALA A 46 -14.78 11.84 -10.46
C ALA A 46 -15.71 11.28 -9.39
N TYR A 47 -15.28 11.29 -8.11
CA TYR A 47 -16.10 10.95 -6.96
C TYR A 47 -16.72 12.22 -6.37
N ASP A 48 -18.01 12.17 -6.04
CA ASP A 48 -18.70 13.26 -5.35
C ASP A 48 -18.21 13.40 -3.89
N ASP A 49 -17.83 12.28 -3.27
CA ASP A 49 -17.26 12.20 -1.93
C ASP A 49 -16.03 11.27 -1.92
N VAL A 50 -14.95 11.75 -1.30
CA VAL A 50 -13.71 10.99 -1.09
C VAL A 50 -13.93 9.81 -0.14
N SER A 51 -14.93 9.89 0.75
CA SER A 51 -15.29 8.78 1.64
C SER A 51 -15.77 7.54 0.88
N ASP A 52 -16.54 7.73 -0.20
CA ASP A 52 -17.01 6.66 -1.08
C ASP A 52 -15.83 6.02 -1.82
N LEU A 53 -14.91 6.84 -2.33
CA LEU A 53 -13.67 6.37 -2.96
C LEU A 53 -12.87 5.46 -2.00
N VAL A 54 -12.56 5.93 -0.80
CA VAL A 54 -11.77 5.15 0.16
C VAL A 54 -12.51 3.87 0.57
N GLN A 55 -13.83 3.95 0.75
CA GLN A 55 -14.67 2.81 1.09
C GLN A 55 -14.69 1.73 0.01
N ASP A 56 -14.80 2.13 -1.26
CA ASP A 56 -14.80 1.22 -2.42
C ASP A 56 -13.53 0.37 -2.47
N PHE A 57 -12.37 0.96 -2.16
CA PHE A 57 -11.10 0.22 -2.13
C PHE A 57 -10.90 -0.55 -0.83
N GLN A 58 -11.36 -0.01 0.31
CA GLN A 58 -11.30 -0.70 1.60
C GLN A 58 -12.05 -2.04 1.58
N GLU A 59 -13.15 -2.16 0.83
CA GLU A 59 -13.90 -3.43 0.68
C GLU A 59 -12.99 -4.61 0.29
N PHE A 60 -11.90 -4.35 -0.45
CA PHE A 60 -10.99 -5.37 -0.99
C PHE A 60 -9.73 -5.61 -0.13
N VAL A 61 -9.67 -4.99 1.06
CA VAL A 61 -8.56 -5.12 2.03
C VAL A 61 -8.86 -6.21 3.08
N SER A 62 -10.07 -6.77 3.05
CA SER A 62 -10.56 -7.81 3.96
C SER A 62 -9.62 -9.03 4.03
N PRO A 63 -9.46 -9.70 5.19
CA PRO A 63 -8.70 -10.94 5.32
C PRO A 63 -9.14 -12.06 4.36
N ASN A 64 -10.38 -12.00 3.88
CA ASN A 64 -10.97 -13.01 2.98
C ASN A 64 -10.66 -12.77 1.50
N ASP A 65 -10.13 -11.59 1.15
CA ASP A 65 -9.77 -11.29 -0.22
C ASP A 65 -8.42 -11.87 -0.62
N SER A 66 -8.26 -12.12 -1.91
CA SER A 66 -7.00 -12.62 -2.44
C SER A 66 -5.88 -11.59 -2.25
N PRO A 67 -4.63 -12.02 -2.01
CA PRO A 67 -3.50 -11.10 -1.87
C PRO A 67 -3.29 -10.19 -3.08
N ILE A 68 -3.68 -10.62 -4.28
CA ILE A 68 -3.62 -9.80 -5.49
C ILE A 68 -4.61 -8.63 -5.40
N CYS A 69 -5.85 -8.91 -4.97
CA CYS A 69 -6.87 -7.87 -4.79
C CYS A 69 -6.46 -6.88 -3.70
N GLN A 70 -6.00 -7.39 -2.56
CA GLN A 70 -5.48 -6.56 -1.46
C GLN A 70 -4.33 -5.67 -1.95
N ARG A 71 -3.37 -6.24 -2.67
CA ARG A 71 -2.21 -5.51 -3.20
C ARG A 71 -2.65 -4.37 -4.11
N ASP A 72 -3.56 -4.63 -5.04
CA ASP A 72 -3.94 -3.64 -6.04
C ASP A 72 -4.87 -2.57 -5.45
N ALA A 73 -5.76 -2.92 -4.52
CA ALA A 73 -6.56 -1.95 -3.78
C ALA A 73 -5.69 -1.04 -2.91
N LEU A 74 -4.77 -1.62 -2.13
CA LEU A 74 -3.80 -0.86 -1.33
C LEU A 74 -2.86 -0.03 -2.21
N GLY A 75 -2.48 -0.54 -3.38
CA GLY A 75 -1.68 0.18 -4.36
C GLY A 75 -2.39 1.44 -4.86
N VAL A 76 -3.68 1.36 -5.17
CA VAL A 76 -4.48 2.56 -5.49
C VAL A 76 -4.47 3.54 -4.32
N ILE A 77 -4.84 3.10 -3.11
CA ILE A 77 -4.87 3.98 -1.93
C ILE A 77 -3.50 4.64 -1.71
N ALA A 78 -2.41 3.88 -1.83
CA ALA A 78 -1.04 4.37 -1.69
C ALA A 78 -0.67 5.44 -2.73
N GLU A 79 -1.13 5.32 -3.98
CA GLU A 79 -0.92 6.37 -4.96
C GLU A 79 -1.77 7.62 -4.64
N LEU A 80 -3.00 7.43 -4.19
CA LEU A 80 -3.93 8.54 -3.92
C LEU A 80 -3.64 9.28 -2.61
N ILE A 81 -2.94 8.65 -1.67
CA ILE A 81 -2.73 9.20 -0.31
C ILE A 81 -1.98 10.53 -0.27
N ASN A 82 -1.24 10.88 -1.32
CA ASN A 82 -0.56 12.18 -1.42
C ASN A 82 -1.54 13.34 -1.68
N ILE A 83 -2.82 13.05 -1.94
CA ILE A 83 -3.89 14.05 -2.03
C ILE A 83 -4.40 14.32 -0.60
N PRO A 84 -4.36 15.57 -0.11
CA PRO A 84 -4.71 15.87 1.29
C PRO A 84 -6.10 15.40 1.73
N ALA A 85 -7.10 15.51 0.84
CA ALA A 85 -8.44 15.03 1.12
C ALA A 85 -8.51 13.50 1.31
N VAL A 86 -7.73 12.75 0.52
CA VAL A 86 -7.65 11.29 0.64
C VAL A 86 -6.91 10.90 1.91
N LEU A 87 -5.80 11.57 2.24
CA LEU A 87 -5.09 11.33 3.50
C LEU A 87 -5.99 11.58 4.71
N ALA A 88 -6.71 12.70 4.73
CA ALA A 88 -7.64 13.03 5.81
C ALA A 88 -8.73 11.97 5.98
N GLU A 89 -9.27 11.46 4.88
CA GLU A 89 -10.28 10.41 4.92
C GLU A 89 -9.71 9.05 5.36
N VAL A 90 -8.54 8.67 4.85
CA VAL A 90 -7.86 7.44 5.31
C VAL A 90 -7.56 7.53 6.80
N LYS A 91 -7.17 8.70 7.33
CA LYS A 91 -6.97 8.93 8.78
C LYS A 91 -8.24 8.76 9.60
N SER A 92 -9.40 9.10 9.05
CA SER A 92 -10.68 9.01 9.76
C SER A 92 -11.19 7.55 9.90
N LYS A 93 -10.73 6.63 9.04
CA LYS A 93 -11.18 5.23 8.96
C LYS A 93 -10.41 4.30 9.90
N THR A 94 -10.85 4.19 11.16
CA THR A 94 -10.22 3.32 12.18
C THR A 94 -10.12 1.85 11.76
N GLU A 95 -11.16 1.30 11.10
CA GLU A 95 -11.15 -0.10 10.65
C GLU A 95 -10.05 -0.37 9.62
N LEU A 96 -9.85 0.56 8.67
CA LEU A 96 -8.78 0.48 7.69
C LEU A 96 -7.41 0.50 8.37
N HIS A 97 -7.22 1.25 9.45
CA HIS A 97 -5.94 1.28 10.18
C HIS A 97 -5.60 -0.06 10.81
N GLU A 98 -6.58 -0.72 11.40
CA GLU A 98 -6.39 -2.05 11.99
C GLU A 98 -6.10 -3.10 10.91
N ASP A 99 -6.77 -3.01 9.76
CA ASP A 99 -6.46 -3.85 8.60
C ASP A 99 -5.04 -3.61 8.08
N LEU A 100 -4.60 -2.36 7.97
CA LEU A 100 -3.23 -2.02 7.55
C LEU A 100 -2.17 -2.57 8.52
N LYS A 101 -2.38 -2.43 9.84
CA LYS A 101 -1.47 -2.99 10.87
C LYS A 101 -1.38 -4.51 10.81
N ARG A 102 -2.46 -5.19 10.44
CA ARG A 102 -2.44 -6.63 10.18
C ARG A 102 -1.68 -6.96 8.91
N LEU A 103 -1.91 -6.20 7.84
CA LEU A 103 -1.41 -6.48 6.50
C LEU A 103 0.08 -6.16 6.29
N VAL A 104 0.71 -5.34 7.15
CA VAL A 104 2.18 -5.22 7.15
C VAL A 104 2.90 -6.53 7.43
N HIS A 105 2.22 -7.52 8.03
CA HIS A 105 2.72 -8.87 8.25
C HIS A 105 2.27 -9.87 7.19
N SER A 106 1.69 -9.39 6.08
CA SER A 106 1.26 -10.23 4.96
C SER A 106 2.45 -10.98 4.33
N PRO A 107 2.29 -12.25 3.94
CA PRO A 107 3.31 -12.97 3.18
C PRO A 107 3.46 -12.46 1.74
N SER A 108 2.54 -11.60 1.26
CA SER A 108 2.67 -10.92 -0.03
C SER A 108 3.45 -9.63 0.15
N GLU A 109 4.66 -9.57 -0.41
CA GLU A 109 5.54 -8.41 -0.34
C GLU A 109 4.81 -7.12 -0.73
N GLY A 110 4.11 -7.12 -1.87
CA GLY A 110 3.39 -5.92 -2.32
C GLY A 110 2.30 -5.46 -1.35
N VAL A 111 1.56 -6.40 -0.74
CA VAL A 111 0.56 -6.06 0.29
C VAL A 111 1.24 -5.42 1.49
N ALA A 112 2.28 -6.06 2.02
CA ALA A 112 3.00 -5.56 3.18
C ALA A 112 3.64 -4.17 2.93
N THR A 113 4.25 -3.98 1.75
CA THR A 113 4.88 -2.71 1.37
C THR A 113 3.87 -1.59 1.26
N TYR A 114 2.75 -1.78 0.55
CA TYR A 114 1.74 -0.72 0.43
C TYR A 114 1.06 -0.42 1.76
N SER A 115 0.77 -1.43 2.58
CA SER A 115 0.23 -1.20 3.93
C SER A 115 1.19 -0.39 4.81
N ALA A 116 2.48 -0.73 4.80
CA ALA A 116 3.48 0.00 5.57
C ALA A 116 3.64 1.45 5.10
N TYR A 117 3.61 1.67 3.78
CA TYR A 117 3.69 3.01 3.20
C TYR A 117 2.49 3.87 3.59
N ILE A 118 1.27 3.34 3.52
CA ILE A 118 0.06 4.07 3.93
C ILE A 118 0.13 4.46 5.41
N LEU A 119 0.53 3.53 6.29
CA LEU A 119 0.72 3.81 7.72
C LEU A 119 1.80 4.86 7.97
N TYR A 120 2.90 4.83 7.21
CA TYR A 120 3.94 5.86 7.28
C TYR A 120 3.39 7.24 6.94
N GLN A 121 2.62 7.38 5.86
CA GLN A 121 2.02 8.66 5.47
C GLN A 121 1.02 9.19 6.51
N ILE A 122 0.23 8.30 7.14
CA ILE A 122 -0.67 8.66 8.25
C ILE A 122 0.13 9.26 9.42
N ASN A 123 1.24 8.62 9.80
CA ASN A 123 2.05 9.03 10.95
C ASN A 123 2.88 10.29 10.67
N ALA A 124 3.48 10.42 9.48
CA ALA A 124 4.29 11.57 9.10
C ALA A 124 3.49 12.89 9.20
N ASP A 125 2.24 12.89 8.76
CA ASP A 125 1.37 14.07 8.83
C ASP A 125 0.89 14.36 10.28
N ASN A 126 0.89 13.36 11.18
CA ASN A 126 0.63 13.61 12.61
C ASN A 126 1.83 14.27 13.30
N GLU A 127 3.07 13.90 12.93
CA GLU A 127 4.30 14.50 13.47
C GLU A 127 4.45 15.98 13.04
N GLU A 128 3.99 16.36 11.84
CA GLU A 128 3.95 17.76 11.40
C GLU A 128 2.89 18.61 12.13
N THR A 129 1.88 17.97 12.73
CA THR A 129 0.82 18.65 13.48
C THR A 129 1.16 18.78 14.98
N GLU A 130 2.03 17.92 15.49
CA GLU A 130 2.56 17.97 16.86
C GLU A 130 3.85 18.81 16.93
N GLU A 131 3.78 20.13 16.68
CA GLU A 131 4.77 21.06 17.26
C GLU A 131 4.57 21.11 18.78
N VAL A 132 5.14 20.12 19.46
CA VAL A 132 5.19 20.03 20.92
C VAL A 132 6.12 21.11 21.47
N ASP A 133 5.55 21.94 22.34
CA ASP A 133 6.24 22.89 23.22
C ASP A 133 7.30 22.15 24.08
N LEU A 134 8.56 22.17 23.63
CA LEU A 134 9.69 21.44 24.20
C LEU A 134 10.20 21.98 25.57
N ASN A 135 9.44 22.85 26.25
CA ASN A 135 9.89 23.53 27.47
C ASN A 135 9.15 23.14 28.75
N SER A 136 8.55 21.96 28.87
CA SER A 136 8.03 21.52 30.17
C SER A 136 8.39 20.07 30.55
N SER A 137 9.34 19.99 31.48
CA SER A 137 9.49 18.97 32.53
C SER A 137 9.87 17.54 32.12
N PHE A 138 11.16 17.33 31.83
CA PHE A 138 11.81 16.06 32.18
C PHE A 138 12.52 16.23 33.54
N SER A 139 11.84 15.85 34.62
CA SER A 139 12.42 15.70 35.97
C SER A 139 12.33 14.25 36.43
N SER A 140 13.47 13.56 36.29
CA SER A 140 13.99 12.39 37.02
C SER A 140 13.05 11.47 37.80
N ARG A 141 13.05 10.17 37.43
CA ARG A 141 13.11 9.07 38.41
C ARG A 141 13.79 7.82 37.84
N SER A 142 14.88 7.43 38.49
CA SER A 142 15.80 6.33 38.15
C SER A 142 15.40 4.95 38.69
N GLN A 143 16.12 3.94 38.17
CA GLN A 143 16.36 2.55 38.63
C GLN A 143 15.32 1.51 38.12
N PHE A 144 15.70 0.48 37.36
CA PHE A 144 16.65 -0.60 37.71
C PHE A 144 17.30 -1.32 36.50
N GLU A 145 18.54 -1.78 36.71
CA GLU A 145 19.29 -2.92 36.11
C GLU A 145 19.65 -2.96 34.61
N GLN A 146 20.89 -2.50 34.33
CA GLN A 146 21.66 -2.82 33.13
C GLN A 146 22.39 -4.17 33.31
N SER A 147 22.12 -5.13 32.42
CA SER A 147 23.03 -6.25 32.15
C SER A 147 23.98 -5.85 31.02
N SER A 148 25.27 -5.72 31.33
CA SER A 148 26.30 -5.30 30.39
C SER A 148 26.73 -6.45 29.46
N VAL A 149 26.39 -6.39 28.18
CA VAL A 149 27.03 -7.22 27.14
C VAL A 149 28.16 -6.42 26.50
N ASN A 150 29.39 -6.88 26.70
CA ASN A 150 30.63 -6.26 26.23
C ASN A 150 30.96 -6.79 24.82
N TYR A 151 30.87 -5.95 23.79
CA TYR A 151 31.38 -6.26 22.45
C TYR A 151 32.73 -5.56 22.23
N ASN A 152 33.80 -6.23 22.66
CA ASN A 152 35.12 -5.99 22.09
C ASN A 152 35.43 -7.15 21.15
N ASN A 153 35.40 -6.90 19.84
CA ASN A 153 36.15 -7.67 18.87
C ASN A 153 36.53 -6.75 17.70
N LYS A 154 37.75 -6.19 17.81
CA LYS A 154 38.57 -5.91 16.64
C LYS A 154 39.37 -7.18 16.33
N ASP A 155 39.66 -7.35 15.04
CA ASP A 155 40.54 -8.35 14.43
C ASP A 155 39.90 -9.71 14.12
N ASP A 156 39.37 -9.84 12.90
CA ASP A 156 39.91 -10.82 11.94
C ASP A 156 39.29 -10.64 10.54
N LEU A 157 40.00 -9.87 9.71
CA LEU A 157 39.90 -9.91 8.26
C LEU A 157 40.44 -11.26 7.77
N LYS A 158 39.56 -12.19 7.39
CA LYS A 158 39.92 -13.27 6.45
C LYS A 158 38.94 -13.32 5.29
N GLN A 159 39.53 -13.07 4.13
CA GLN A 159 38.98 -13.11 2.78
C GLN A 159 38.21 -14.42 2.54
N ILE A 160 36.96 -14.32 2.11
CA ILE A 160 36.27 -15.41 1.43
C ILE A 160 36.41 -15.15 -0.07
N VAL A 161 37.37 -15.81 -0.69
CA VAL A 161 37.50 -15.90 -2.16
C VAL A 161 36.53 -16.99 -2.64
N PRO A 162 35.63 -16.72 -3.61
CA PRO A 162 34.80 -17.76 -4.20
C PRO A 162 35.63 -18.65 -5.14
N PRO A 163 35.44 -19.99 -5.13
CA PRO A 163 36.19 -20.87 -6.01
C PRO A 163 35.77 -20.69 -7.48
N ARG A 164 36.80 -20.62 -8.34
CA ARG A 164 36.68 -20.55 -9.80
C ARG A 164 36.06 -21.83 -10.37
N SER A 165 35.14 -21.63 -11.31
CA SER A 165 34.64 -22.64 -12.23
C SER A 165 35.77 -23.16 -13.13
N GLU A 166 36.04 -24.47 -13.05
CA GLU A 166 36.81 -25.16 -14.09
C GLU A 166 35.84 -25.71 -15.14
N SER A 167 35.99 -25.20 -16.37
CA SER A 167 35.51 -25.84 -17.60
C SER A 167 36.70 -26.48 -18.30
N ARG A 168 36.56 -27.75 -18.71
CA ARG A 168 37.22 -28.50 -19.81
C ARG A 168 37.12 -30.00 -19.48
N VAL A 169 36.77 -30.94 -20.37
CA VAL A 169 36.68 -31.04 -21.84
C VAL A 169 35.48 -31.92 -22.17
#